data_AF-A0A8S3IJT6-F1
#
_entry.id   AF-A0A8S3IJT6-F1
#
_cell.length_a   1.000
_cell.length_b   1.000
_cell.length_c   1.000
_cell.angle_alpha   90.00
_cell.angle_beta   90.00
_cell.angle_gamma   90.00
#
_symmetry.space_group_name_H-M   'P 1'
#
loop_
_entity.id
_entity.type
_entity.pdbx_description
1 polymer ?
#
loop_
_entity_poly.entity_id
_entity_poly.type
_entity_poly.pdbx_seq_one_letter_code
_entity_poly.pdbx_strand_id
1 'polypeptide(L)'
;TRKAPLIDLFKDIFSWLPLYSYVDAGKCKIIILHGGISDKINLKKLNHISRNRYVSIEVSPQSKTGAKRLTEEEENEYRQIQ
;
A
#
# COMPACT_ATOMS: atom_id res chain seq x y z
N THR A 1 -19.64 -13.23 -16.41
CA THR A 1 -19.29 -11.79 -16.42
C THR A 1 -18.08 -11.59 -17.32
N ARG A 2 -18.17 -10.78 -18.40
CA ARG A 2 -17.01 -10.48 -19.25
C ARG A 2 -15.95 -9.80 -18.37
N LYS A 3 -14.80 -10.44 -18.16
CA LYS A 3 -13.65 -9.78 -17.52
C LYS A 3 -13.22 -8.63 -18.43
N ALA A 4 -13.00 -7.45 -17.87
CA ALA A 4 -12.51 -6.29 -18.62
C ALA A 4 -10.99 -6.42 -18.74
N PRO A 5 -10.42 -6.93 -19.85
CA PRO A 5 -9.01 -7.33 -19.91
C PRO A 5 -8.05 -6.17 -19.63
N LEU A 6 -8.48 -4.94 -19.93
CA LEU A 6 -7.72 -3.73 -19.67
C LEU A 6 -7.59 -3.41 -18.17
N ILE A 7 -8.65 -3.62 -17.38
CA ILE A 7 -8.58 -3.34 -15.93
C ILE A 7 -7.64 -4.30 -15.23
N ASP A 8 -7.63 -5.56 -15.67
CA ASP A 8 -6.77 -6.60 -15.10
C ASP A 8 -5.30 -6.34 -15.48
N LEU A 9 -5.05 -5.85 -16.70
CA LEU A 9 -3.72 -5.43 -17.14
C LEU A 9 -3.20 -4.23 -16.33
N PHE A 10 -4.02 -3.21 -16.10
CA PHE A 10 -3.62 -2.06 -15.28
C PHE A 10 -3.34 -2.47 -13.83
N LYS A 11 -4.15 -3.37 -13.26
CA LYS A 11 -3.91 -3.90 -11.92
C LYS A 11 -2.58 -4.64 -11.83
N ASP A 12 -2.26 -5.45 -12.84
CA ASP A 12 -0.97 -6.15 -12.90
C ASP A 12 0.17 -5.13 -12.96
N ILE A 13 0.16 -4.22 -13.94
CA ILE A 13 1.21 -3.18 -14.11
C ILE A 13 1.40 -2.34 -12.84
N PHE A 14 0.31 -1.86 -12.22
CA PHE A 14 0.41 -1.05 -11.01
C PHE A 14 0.88 -1.83 -9.79
N SER A 15 0.70 -3.15 -9.75
CA SER A 15 1.25 -4.00 -8.69
C SER A 15 2.79 -4.02 -8.67
N TRP A 16 3.44 -3.65 -9.78
CA TRP A 16 4.90 -3.61 -9.90
C TRP A 16 5.52 -2.26 -9.54
N LEU A 17 4.71 -1.22 -9.27
CA LEU A 17 5.25 0.11 -8.98
C LEU A 17 6.05 0.12 -7.65
N PRO A 18 7.18 0.85 -7.63
CA PRO A 18 8.02 0.97 -6.45
C PRO A 18 7.24 1.62 -5.29
N LEU A 19 7.44 1.11 -4.08
CA LEU A 19 6.81 1.68 -2.86
C LEU A 19 7.45 2.96 -2.40
N TYR A 20 8.75 3.04 -2.61
CA TYR A 20 9.57 4.09 -2.07
C TYR A 20 10.75 4.32 -2.99
N SER A 21 11.25 5.54 -2.94
CA SER A 21 12.52 5.90 -3.56
C SER A 21 13.48 6.34 -2.47
N TYR A 22 14.69 5.82 -2.51
CA TYR A 22 15.77 6.22 -1.63
C TYR A 22 16.75 7.08 -2.41
N VAL A 23 17.01 8.28 -1.91
CA VAL A 23 17.97 9.22 -2.48
C VAL A 23 19.05 9.49 -1.45
N ASP A 24 20.30 9.18 -1.81
CA ASP A 24 21.47 9.56 -1.03
C ASP A 24 22.08 10.83 -1.65
N ALA A 25 21.89 11.96 -0.99
CA ALA A 25 22.46 13.25 -1.39
C ALA A 25 23.76 13.57 -0.62
N GLY A 26 24.46 12.56 -0.11
CA GLY A 26 25.73 12.66 0.60
C GLY A 26 25.53 12.90 2.10
N LYS A 27 25.15 14.13 2.50
CA LYS A 27 24.90 14.45 3.93
C LYS A 27 23.46 14.23 4.36
N CYS A 28 22.55 14.05 3.40
CA CYS A 28 21.13 13.85 3.66
C CYS A 28 20.65 12.59 2.94
N LYS A 29 20.02 11.70 3.70
CA LYS A 29 19.43 10.47 3.20
C LYS A 29 17.92 10.67 3.20
N ILE A 30 17.32 10.70 2.01
CA ILE A 30 15.90 11.03 1.82
C ILE A 30 15.16 9.78 1.37
N ILE A 31 14.01 9.52 1.99
CA ILE A 31 13.08 8.48 1.60
C ILE A 31 11.80 9.15 1.15
N ILE A 32 11.38 8.86 -0.08
CA ILE A 32 10.15 9.39 -0.67
C ILE A 32 9.12 8.27 -0.69
N LEU A 33 7.95 8.51 -0.09
CA LEU A 33 6.83 7.58 0.06
C LEU A 33 5.53 8.33 -0.27
N HIS A 34 4.52 7.65 -0.85
CA HIS A 34 3.29 8.33 -1.29
C HIS A 34 2.26 8.55 -0.17
N GLY A 35 2.16 7.64 0.80
CA GLY A 35 1.19 7.73 1.91
C GLY A 35 1.76 8.36 3.18
N GLY A 36 2.86 7.82 3.69
CA GLY A 36 3.48 8.26 4.93
C GLY A 36 4.32 7.17 5.58
N ILE A 37 4.82 7.44 6.78
CA ILE A 37 5.54 6.48 7.61
C ILE A 37 4.58 5.89 8.66
N SER A 38 4.67 4.59 8.87
CA SER A 38 3.95 3.88 9.94
C SER A 38 4.98 3.28 10.89
N ASP A 39 4.71 3.33 12.20
CA ASP A 39 5.58 2.74 13.24
C ASP A 39 5.78 1.23 13.06
N LYS A 40 4.93 0.58 12.26
CA LYS A 40 5.02 -0.86 11.97
C LYS A 40 5.97 -1.18 10.80
N ILE A 41 6.33 -0.20 9.97
CA ILE A 41 7.11 -0.37 8.73
C ILE A 41 8.55 0.11 8.92
N ASN A 42 9.49 -0.81 8.67
CA ASN A 42 10.93 -0.52 8.63
C ASN A 42 11.47 -0.72 7.22
N LEU A 43 12.58 -0.05 6.87
CA LEU A 43 13.27 -0.19 5.58
C LEU A 43 13.59 -1.65 5.21
N LYS A 44 13.98 -2.46 6.21
CA LYS A 44 14.21 -3.90 6.01
C LYS A 44 12.95 -4.63 5.58
N LYS A 45 11.79 -4.30 6.19
CA LYS A 45 10.52 -4.90 5.79
C LYS A 45 10.13 -4.43 4.39
N LEU A 46 10.30 -3.15 4.10
CA LEU A 46 9.97 -2.53 2.82
C LEU A 46 10.69 -3.19 1.63
N ASN A 47 11.96 -3.58 1.81
CA ASN A 47 12.73 -4.34 0.83
C ASN A 47 12.23 -5.77 0.57
N HIS A 48 11.50 -6.36 1.50
CA HIS A 48 11.02 -7.75 1.42
C HIS A 48 9.52 -7.86 1.10
N ILE A 49 8.82 -6.74 0.85
CA ILE A 49 7.40 -6.78 0.48
C ILE A 49 7.26 -7.31 -0.94
N SER A 50 6.54 -8.42 -1.11
CA SER A 50 6.14 -8.96 -2.41
C SER A 50 5.06 -8.07 -3.04
N ARG A 51 5.50 -7.07 -3.81
CA ARG A 51 4.64 -6.02 -4.40
C ARG A 51 3.55 -6.55 -5.33
N ASN A 52 3.89 -7.54 -6.14
CA ASN A 52 2.96 -8.25 -7.03
C ASN A 52 1.83 -9.00 -6.32
N ARG A 53 1.91 -9.16 -4.99
CA ARG A 53 0.86 -9.75 -4.14
C ARG A 53 0.23 -8.73 -3.20
N TYR A 54 0.72 -7.49 -3.20
CA TYR A 54 0.18 -6.43 -2.38
C TYR A 54 -1.05 -5.86 -3.06
N VAL A 55 -2.22 -6.34 -2.65
CA VAL A 55 -3.48 -5.71 -3.01
C VAL A 55 -3.46 -4.33 -2.36
N SER A 56 -3.49 -3.25 -3.15
CA SER A 56 -3.76 -1.93 -2.62
C SER A 56 -5.03 -2.03 -1.80
N ILE A 57 -4.88 -1.90 -0.48
CA ILE A 57 -5.98 -1.94 0.46
C ILE A 57 -6.76 -0.65 0.22
N GLU A 58 -7.64 -0.64 -0.79
CA GLU A 58 -8.79 0.25 -0.81
C GLU A 58 -9.78 -0.27 0.24
N VAL A 59 -9.44 -0.15 1.53
CA VAL A 59 -10.43 -0.28 2.60
C VAL A 59 -11.19 1.05 2.61
N SER A 60 -12.06 1.22 1.63
CA SER A 60 -13.11 2.22 1.79
C SER A 60 -13.91 1.82 3.03
N PRO A 61 -14.13 2.71 4.02
CA PRO A 61 -14.87 2.38 5.25
C PRO A 61 -16.34 1.99 5.02
N GLN A 62 -16.78 1.86 3.76
CA GLN A 62 -18.17 1.64 3.39
C GLN A 62 -18.30 0.58 2.29
N SER A 63 -18.15 -0.69 2.63
CA SER A 63 -18.90 -1.73 1.91
C SER A 63 -19.55 -2.71 2.89
N LYS A 64 -20.79 -2.37 3.24
CA LYS A 64 -21.72 -3.22 3.96
C LYS A 64 -22.12 -4.41 3.07
N THR A 65 -21.29 -5.43 2.92
CA THR A 65 -21.76 -6.79 2.59
C THR A 65 -20.68 -7.83 2.92
N GLY A 66 -20.71 -8.35 4.15
CA GLY A 66 -20.00 -9.60 4.51
C GLY A 66 -18.52 -9.51 4.91
N ALA A 67 -17.94 -8.32 5.09
CA ALA A 67 -16.54 -8.18 5.49
C ALA A 67 -16.36 -8.41 7.00
N LYS A 68 -15.31 -9.18 7.37
CA LYS A 68 -14.82 -9.29 8.75
C LYS A 68 -14.66 -7.88 9.35
N ARG A 69 -15.08 -7.69 10.62
CA ARG A 69 -14.80 -6.45 11.37
C ARG A 69 -13.31 -6.18 11.26
N LEU A 70 -12.97 -4.96 10.83
CA LEU A 70 -11.61 -4.46 10.89
C LEU A 70 -11.14 -4.59 12.34
N THR A 71 -9.91 -5.04 12.53
CA THR A 71 -9.29 -5.01 13.84
C THR A 71 -9.08 -3.55 14.24
N GLU A 72 -9.08 -3.26 15.55
CA GLU A 72 -8.87 -1.90 16.07
C GLU A 72 -7.57 -1.27 15.52
N GLU A 73 -6.59 -2.11 15.18
CA GLU A 73 -5.34 -1.70 14.54
C GLU A 73 -5.54 -1.20 13.10
N GLU A 74 -6.34 -1.89 12.29
CA GLU A 74 -6.63 -1.49 10.90
C GLU A 74 -7.46 -0.21 10.87
N GLU A 75 -8.40 -0.04 11.80
CA GLU A 75 -9.15 1.21 11.95
C GLU A 75 -8.26 2.39 12.37
N ASN A 76 -7.29 2.16 13.26
CA ASN A 76 -6.37 3.20 13.70
C ASN A 76 -5.37 3.59 12.61
N GLU A 77 -4.90 2.65 11.79
CA GLU A 77 -4.12 2.97 10.59
C GLU A 77 -4.95 3.81 9.62
N TYR A 78 -6.22 3.52 9.43
CA TYR A 78 -7.12 4.33 8.59
C TYR A 78 -7.23 5.78 9.06
N ARG A 79 -7.34 5.99 10.37
CA ARG A 79 -7.39 7.34 10.94
C ARG A 79 -6.10 8.14 10.73
N GLN A 80 -4.96 7.48 10.54
CA GLN A 80 -3.67 8.17 10.33
C GLN A 80 -3.48 8.68 8.90
N ILE A 81 -4.32 8.26 7.94
CA ILE A 81 -4.22 8.62 6.52
C ILE A 81 -5.26 9.70 6.13
N GLN A 82 -6.10 10.15 7.09
CA GLN A 82 -7.08 11.25 6.94
C GLN A 82 -6.53 12.53 7.58
#